data_AF-A0A940CF93-F1
#
_entry.id   AF-A0A940CF93-F1
#
_cell.length_a   1.000
_cell.length_b   1.000
_cell.length_c   1.000
_cell.angle_alpha   90.00
_cell.angle_beta   90.00
_cell.angle_gamma   90.00
#
_symmetry.space_group_name_H-M   'P 1'
#
loop_
_entity.id
_entity.type
_entity.pdbx_description
1 polymer ?
#
loop_
_entity_poly.entity_id
_entity_poly.type
_entity_poly.pdbx_seq_one_letter_code
_entity_poly.pdbx_strand_id
1 'polypeptide(L)'
;MAEGYIENADSVAPGTRDTYSDTWVLTDALGRKAAEPSRESTKREGKYALIFYHIWHSDFMKSTVNADKQAPRNVSAILESEPDARDDASLWGPEVSYHYWGEPLYGFYNLDIDEYVIRRHAQLLTDAGIDGIVLDYSNYCVDGVHSESTYSRKALTMLLNTYAKIRAEGGKTPGVVLLLTWDASVNGTALKQFYKDYYSKPEYSDLWFQWEGKPLVLGQSATVPFEIINFWTYRRPWPLYTPVDGPNEWSWLSNYPQQPGYTEDDPVEMVAVSVAQNWSESLDFMSATDAEGNYIAHGRSYTYGGKNKLLKDPVSSEYGSKYGANFQQ
;
A
#
# COMPACT_ATOMS: atom_id res chain seq x y z
N MET A 1 51.48 17.35 -3.66
CA MET A 1 50.74 16.39 -2.82
C MET A 1 49.30 16.81 -2.89
N ALA A 2 48.46 15.92 -3.42
CA ALA A 2 47.15 16.23 -3.96
C ALA A 2 46.14 16.64 -2.88
N GLU A 3 45.35 17.65 -3.25
CA GLU A 3 44.10 18.08 -2.64
C GLU A 3 43.05 16.96 -2.67
N GLY A 4 42.07 17.07 -1.77
CA GLY A 4 40.89 16.20 -1.78
C GLY A 4 39.99 16.44 -0.57
N TYR A 5 39.55 17.69 -0.37
CA TYR A 5 38.31 17.95 0.39
C TYR A 5 37.16 17.37 -0.43
N ILE A 6 36.42 16.42 0.14
CA ILE A 6 35.12 16.00 -0.41
C ILE A 6 34.08 16.33 0.64
N GLU A 7 33.43 17.48 0.44
CA GLU A 7 32.11 17.77 1.00
C GLU A 7 31.11 16.79 0.37
N ASN A 8 30.51 15.95 1.19
CA ASN A 8 29.20 15.36 0.94
C ASN A 8 28.44 15.45 2.25
N ALA A 9 27.97 16.66 2.55
CA ALA A 9 26.93 16.88 3.52
C ALA A 9 25.84 17.64 2.77
N ASP A 10 24.83 16.90 2.32
CA ASP A 10 23.51 17.51 2.09
C ASP A 10 23.24 18.41 3.30
N SER A 11 22.93 19.69 3.06
CA SER A 11 22.85 20.70 4.10
C SER A 11 21.74 20.34 5.10
N VAL A 12 22.11 19.62 6.14
CA VAL A 12 21.27 19.31 7.29
C VAL A 12 21.03 20.65 8.01
N ALA A 13 19.76 21.07 8.08
CA ALA A 13 19.38 22.30 8.75
C ALA A 13 19.95 22.34 10.19
N PRO A 14 20.33 23.50 10.75
CA PRO A 14 20.91 23.57 12.09
C PRO A 14 19.96 22.92 13.11
N GLY A 15 20.38 21.81 13.72
CA GLY A 15 19.61 21.08 14.73
C GLY A 15 19.03 19.73 14.30
N THR A 16 19.15 19.31 13.03
CA THR A 16 18.81 17.95 12.61
C THR A 16 20.03 17.03 12.71
N ARG A 17 19.84 15.82 13.27
CA ARG A 17 20.89 14.79 13.41
C ARG A 17 20.62 13.71 12.38
N ASP A 18 21.60 13.42 11.54
CA ASP A 18 21.54 12.29 10.62
C ASP A 18 21.52 10.96 11.38
N THR A 19 20.54 10.11 11.06
CA THR A 19 20.36 8.77 11.63
C THR A 19 21.08 7.69 10.82
N TYR A 20 21.64 8.04 9.66
CA TYR A 20 22.30 7.12 8.73
C TYR A 20 21.42 5.91 8.40
N SER A 21 20.11 6.12 8.23
CA SER A 21 19.14 5.03 7.98
C SER A 21 19.39 4.31 6.65
N ASP A 22 20.02 4.98 5.70
CA ASP A 22 20.54 4.44 4.45
C ASP A 22 21.70 3.44 4.63
N THR A 23 22.30 3.36 5.81
CA THR A 23 23.34 2.38 6.17
C THR A 23 22.80 1.16 6.90
N TRP A 24 21.50 1.13 7.22
CA TRP A 24 20.93 0.04 8.02
C TRP A 24 20.91 -1.27 7.23
N VAL A 25 21.27 -2.36 7.91
CA VAL A 25 21.23 -3.71 7.36
C VAL A 25 20.09 -4.50 7.98
N LEU A 26 19.33 -5.20 7.13
CA LEU A 26 18.24 -6.08 7.56
C LEU A 26 18.71 -7.53 7.45
N THR A 27 18.47 -8.30 8.51
CA THR A 27 18.43 -9.76 8.44
C THR A 27 17.03 -10.20 8.85
N ASP A 28 16.37 -10.99 8.02
CA ASP A 28 15.05 -11.48 8.36
C ASP A 28 15.10 -12.68 9.32
N ALA A 29 13.93 -13.17 9.74
CA ALA A 29 13.81 -14.29 10.67
C ALA A 29 14.40 -15.62 10.16
N LEU A 30 14.79 -15.70 8.88
CA LEU A 30 15.42 -16.87 8.27
C LEU A 30 16.93 -16.72 8.11
N GLY A 31 17.50 -15.60 8.52
CA GLY A 31 18.91 -15.30 8.32
C GLY A 31 19.24 -14.76 6.92
N ARG A 32 18.24 -14.46 6.06
CA ARG A 32 18.49 -13.80 4.78
C ARG A 32 18.84 -12.35 5.04
N LYS A 33 19.92 -11.89 4.42
CA LYS A 33 20.37 -10.52 4.54
C LYS A 33 19.84 -9.72 3.35
N ALA A 34 19.35 -8.51 3.62
CA ALA A 34 19.23 -7.51 2.56
C ALA A 34 20.62 -7.28 1.92
N ALA A 35 20.64 -6.81 0.68
CA ALA A 35 21.88 -6.43 0.02
C ALA A 35 22.66 -5.49 0.96
N GLU A 36 23.94 -5.78 1.18
CA GLU A 36 24.79 -4.86 1.95
C GLU A 36 24.75 -3.51 1.22
N PRO A 37 24.42 -2.41 1.91
CA PRO A 37 24.55 -1.11 1.29
C PRO A 37 26.01 -1.01 0.86
N SER A 38 26.25 -0.92 -0.44
CA SER A 38 27.56 -0.45 -0.90
C SER A 38 27.82 0.88 -0.21
N ARG A 39 29.08 1.24 0.04
CA ARG A 39 29.42 2.58 0.56
C ARG A 39 28.87 3.72 -0.31
N GLU A 40 28.42 3.40 -1.51
CA GLU A 40 27.62 4.24 -2.40
C GLU A 40 26.14 3.95 -2.14
N SER A 41 25.36 4.99 -1.82
CA SER A 41 23.91 4.93 -1.63
C SER A 41 23.24 4.03 -2.68
N THR A 42 22.34 3.14 -2.25
CA THR A 42 21.51 2.34 -3.17
C THR A 42 20.47 3.20 -3.89
N LYS A 43 20.30 4.47 -3.47
CA LYS A 43 19.42 5.45 -4.12
C LYS A 43 19.99 5.81 -5.48
N ARG A 44 19.23 5.49 -6.53
CA ARG A 44 19.57 5.86 -7.91
C ARG A 44 18.86 7.15 -8.28
N GLU A 45 19.59 8.08 -8.87
CA GLU A 45 19.00 9.30 -9.40
C GLU A 45 17.87 8.97 -10.39
N GLY A 46 16.75 9.66 -10.26
CA GLY A 46 15.56 9.43 -11.09
C GLY A 46 14.83 8.10 -10.83
N LYS A 47 15.12 7.38 -9.74
CA LYS A 47 14.37 6.20 -9.31
C LYS A 47 13.72 6.43 -7.96
N TYR A 48 12.47 6.01 -7.84
CA TYR A 48 11.64 6.26 -6.67
C TYR A 48 10.96 4.97 -6.19
N ALA A 49 10.74 4.86 -4.89
CA ALA A 49 9.99 3.77 -4.28
C ALA A 49 8.67 4.29 -3.70
N LEU A 50 7.55 3.71 -4.16
CA LEU A 50 6.21 4.00 -3.65
C LEU A 50 5.62 2.75 -2.99
N ILE A 51 4.83 2.95 -1.94
CA ILE A 51 4.17 1.85 -1.21
C ILE A 51 2.71 2.15 -0.95
N PHE A 52 1.84 1.14 -1.03
CA PHE A 52 0.47 1.25 -0.57
C PHE A 52 0.39 1.52 0.93
N TYR A 53 -0.41 2.50 1.33
CA TYR A 53 -0.63 2.87 2.71
C TYR A 53 -2.13 3.04 3.00
N HIS A 54 -2.63 2.27 3.96
CA HIS A 54 -4.07 2.18 4.24
C HIS A 54 -4.46 2.96 5.48
N ILE A 55 -5.45 3.85 5.32
CA ILE A 55 -5.92 4.76 6.37
C ILE A 55 -7.33 4.47 6.89
N TRP A 56 -7.94 3.36 6.44
CA TRP A 56 -9.34 3.04 6.72
C TRP A 56 -9.57 2.34 8.08
N HIS A 57 -8.55 2.11 8.89
CA HIS A 57 -8.61 1.33 10.15
C HIS A 57 -9.43 1.99 11.29
N SER A 58 -10.28 2.96 11.00
CA SER A 58 -11.05 3.77 11.95
C SER A 58 -12.54 3.81 11.60
N ASP A 59 -13.03 4.89 10.98
CA ASP A 59 -14.43 5.14 10.66
C ASP A 59 -15.02 4.03 9.75
N PHE A 60 -14.21 3.41 8.88
CA PHE A 60 -14.64 2.29 8.04
C PHE A 60 -14.83 0.98 8.83
N MET A 61 -14.09 0.78 9.93
CA MET A 61 -14.20 -0.41 10.78
C MET A 61 -15.39 -0.38 11.75
N LYS A 62 -16.11 0.74 11.87
CA LYS A 62 -17.19 0.91 12.85
C LYS A 62 -18.31 -0.11 12.73
N SER A 63 -18.75 -0.42 11.51
CA SER A 63 -19.81 -1.42 11.28
C SER A 63 -19.40 -2.79 11.82
N THR A 64 -18.15 -3.16 11.57
CA THR A 64 -17.54 -4.39 12.04
C THR A 64 -17.42 -4.45 13.56
N VAL A 65 -16.92 -3.39 14.20
CA VAL A 65 -16.83 -3.32 15.67
C VAL A 65 -18.22 -3.39 16.34
N ASN A 66 -19.25 -2.84 15.69
CA ASN A 66 -20.62 -2.96 16.18
C ASN A 66 -21.18 -4.39 16.06
N ALA A 67 -20.82 -5.11 14.99
CA ALA A 67 -21.25 -6.50 14.77
C ALA A 67 -20.45 -7.51 15.60
N ASP A 68 -19.19 -7.21 15.88
CA ASP A 68 -18.26 -8.07 16.61
C ASP A 68 -17.50 -7.29 17.68
N LYS A 69 -17.88 -7.51 18.94
CA LYS A 69 -17.23 -6.86 20.10
C LYS A 69 -15.77 -7.27 20.31
N GLN A 70 -15.31 -8.33 19.64
CA GLN A 70 -13.92 -8.75 19.66
C GLN A 70 -13.11 -8.22 18.46
N ALA A 71 -13.74 -7.45 17.56
CA ALA A 71 -13.03 -6.84 16.45
C ALA A 71 -12.24 -5.59 16.90
N PRO A 72 -11.09 -5.29 16.28
CA PRO A 72 -10.39 -6.15 15.31
C PRO A 72 -9.87 -7.44 15.94
N ARG A 73 -10.06 -8.56 15.24
CA ARG A 73 -9.52 -9.86 15.65
C ARG A 73 -8.05 -10.00 15.22
N ASN A 74 -7.30 -10.85 15.91
CA ASN A 74 -5.90 -11.13 15.60
C ASN A 74 -5.76 -12.59 15.13
N VAL A 75 -5.42 -12.78 13.85
CA VAL A 75 -5.25 -14.10 13.23
C VAL A 75 -4.17 -14.91 13.94
N SER A 76 -3.01 -14.31 14.22
CA SER A 76 -1.91 -15.00 14.90
C SER A 76 -2.32 -15.48 16.30
N ALA A 77 -3.01 -14.63 17.06
CA ALA A 77 -3.48 -15.00 18.40
C ALA A 77 -4.52 -16.12 18.37
N ILE A 78 -5.47 -16.09 17.42
CA ILE A 78 -6.47 -17.16 17.24
C ILE A 78 -5.78 -18.49 16.92
N LEU A 79 -4.82 -18.48 15.98
CA LEU A 79 -4.09 -19.70 15.61
C LEU A 79 -3.23 -20.26 16.75
N GLU A 80 -2.74 -19.40 17.65
CA GLU A 80 -1.98 -19.81 18.82
C GLU A 80 -2.86 -20.40 19.93
N SER A 81 -4.02 -19.80 20.18
CA SER A 81 -4.91 -20.22 21.28
C SER A 81 -5.88 -21.34 20.89
N GLU A 82 -6.25 -21.45 19.61
CA GLU A 82 -7.27 -22.37 19.12
C GLU A 82 -6.68 -23.34 18.07
N PRO A 83 -6.21 -24.53 18.47
CA PRO A 83 -5.62 -25.52 17.56
C PRO A 83 -6.54 -25.94 16.41
N ASP A 84 -7.86 -25.88 16.64
CA ASP A 84 -8.89 -26.28 15.68
C ASP A 84 -9.33 -25.12 14.75
N ALA A 85 -8.78 -23.91 14.89
CA ALA A 85 -9.17 -22.75 14.07
C ALA A 85 -9.04 -23.00 12.56
N ARG A 86 -8.13 -23.88 12.12
CA ARG A 86 -8.01 -24.23 10.70
C ARG A 86 -9.19 -25.07 10.18
N ASP A 87 -9.85 -25.82 11.06
CA ASP A 87 -10.91 -26.76 10.68
C ASP A 87 -12.31 -26.29 11.13
N ASP A 88 -12.39 -25.29 12.01
CA ASP A 88 -13.64 -24.73 12.54
C ASP A 88 -13.77 -23.22 12.26
N ALA A 89 -14.66 -22.90 11.31
CA ALA A 89 -14.94 -21.53 10.90
C ALA A 89 -15.53 -20.67 12.03
N SER A 90 -16.18 -21.27 13.03
CA SER A 90 -16.85 -20.53 14.10
C SER A 90 -15.87 -19.80 15.03
N LEU A 91 -14.60 -20.23 15.07
CA LEU A 91 -13.52 -19.65 15.86
C LEU A 91 -13.02 -18.31 15.29
N TRP A 92 -13.36 -17.99 14.04
CA TRP A 92 -12.93 -16.75 13.38
C TRP A 92 -13.82 -15.54 13.67
N GLY A 93 -14.94 -15.75 14.37
CA GLY A 93 -15.93 -14.71 14.64
C GLY A 93 -17.08 -14.66 13.64
N PRO A 94 -18.00 -13.70 13.81
CA PRO A 94 -19.16 -13.58 12.93
C PRO A 94 -18.77 -13.12 11.53
N GLU A 95 -19.68 -13.38 10.57
CA GLU A 95 -19.66 -12.75 9.25
C GLU A 95 -19.58 -11.22 9.43
N VAL A 96 -18.77 -10.54 8.60
CA VAL A 96 -18.38 -9.11 8.67
C VAL A 96 -17.33 -8.70 9.71
N SER A 97 -16.74 -9.64 10.45
CA SER A 97 -15.58 -9.35 11.31
C SER A 97 -14.34 -9.00 10.47
N TYR A 98 -13.49 -8.13 11.02
CA TYR A 98 -12.23 -7.72 10.41
C TYR A 98 -11.08 -8.21 11.26
N HIS A 99 -10.02 -8.63 10.57
CA HIS A 99 -8.88 -9.28 11.17
C HIS A 99 -7.60 -8.58 10.78
N TYR A 100 -6.69 -8.48 11.74
CA TYR A 100 -5.29 -8.24 11.48
C TYR A 100 -4.56 -9.58 11.43
N TRP A 101 -3.55 -9.67 10.56
CA TRP A 101 -2.66 -10.84 10.53
C TRP A 101 -2.02 -11.11 11.90
N GLY A 102 -1.56 -10.04 12.54
CA GLY A 102 -0.99 -10.03 13.90
C GLY A 102 -1.19 -8.65 14.51
N GLU A 103 -0.89 -8.51 15.80
CA GLU A 103 -0.96 -7.20 16.46
C GLU A 103 0.10 -6.25 15.85
N PRO A 104 -0.29 -5.04 15.39
CA PRO A 104 0.68 -4.07 14.88
C PRO A 104 1.66 -3.62 15.96
N LEU A 105 2.85 -3.17 15.56
CA LEU A 105 3.91 -2.71 16.49
C LEU A 105 3.43 -1.64 17.49
N TYR A 106 2.51 -0.77 17.05
CA TYR A 106 1.92 0.30 17.87
C TYR A 106 0.53 -0.05 18.41
N GLY A 107 0.18 -1.34 18.45
CA GLY A 107 -1.16 -1.83 18.78
C GLY A 107 -2.19 -1.54 17.70
N PHE A 108 -3.47 -1.78 18.00
CA PHE A 108 -4.60 -1.48 17.12
C PHE A 108 -4.90 0.03 17.12
N TYR A 109 -4.01 0.80 16.49
CA TYR A 109 -4.05 2.26 16.44
C TYR A 109 -5.22 2.82 15.60
N ASN A 110 -5.58 4.06 15.86
CA ASN A 110 -6.61 4.83 15.16
C ASN A 110 -6.03 6.09 14.53
N LEU A 111 -5.85 6.07 13.20
CA LEU A 111 -5.27 7.18 12.45
C LEU A 111 -6.16 8.44 12.39
N ASP A 112 -7.40 8.40 12.87
CA ASP A 112 -8.21 9.61 13.03
C ASP A 112 -7.69 10.52 14.16
N ILE A 113 -6.95 9.96 15.13
CA ILE A 113 -6.56 10.65 16.37
C ILE A 113 -5.08 10.46 16.74
N ASP A 114 -4.44 9.37 16.32
CA ASP A 114 -3.09 9.01 16.76
C ASP A 114 -1.98 9.68 15.94
N GLU A 115 -1.78 10.99 16.15
CA GLU A 115 -0.70 11.77 15.52
C GLU A 115 0.69 11.12 15.74
N TYR A 116 0.94 10.56 16.93
CA TYR A 116 2.19 9.87 17.26
C TYR A 116 2.47 8.72 16.28
N VAL A 117 1.47 7.89 15.98
CA VAL A 117 1.63 6.74 15.07
C VAL A 117 1.92 7.22 13.66
N ILE A 118 1.23 8.26 13.19
CA ILE A 118 1.49 8.85 11.86
C ILE A 118 2.91 9.38 11.76
N ARG A 119 3.42 10.08 12.78
CA ARG A 119 4.81 10.55 12.83
C ARG A 119 5.81 9.40 12.79
N ARG A 120 5.55 8.33 13.54
CA ARG A 120 6.40 7.15 13.55
C ARG A 120 6.39 6.42 12.21
N HIS A 121 5.24 6.31 11.55
CA HIS A 121 5.16 5.75 10.20
C HIS A 121 5.91 6.62 9.18
N ALA A 122 5.74 7.95 9.21
CA ALA A 122 6.47 8.86 8.33
C ALA A 122 7.99 8.66 8.48
N GLN A 123 8.48 8.61 9.73
CA GLN A 123 9.88 8.33 10.01
C GLN A 123 10.32 6.96 9.46
N LEU A 124 9.62 5.88 9.79
CA LEU A 124 9.98 4.53 9.35
C LEU A 124 9.99 4.39 7.82
N LEU A 125 9.03 5.01 7.13
CA LEU A 125 8.94 4.99 5.68
C LEU A 125 10.08 5.81 5.05
N THR A 126 10.36 7.00 5.57
CA THR A 126 11.50 7.81 5.10
C THR A 126 12.84 7.12 5.37
N ASP A 127 13.01 6.52 6.55
CA ASP A 127 14.22 5.76 6.90
C ASP A 127 14.40 4.52 6.00
N ALA A 128 13.29 3.92 5.54
CA ALA A 128 13.31 2.83 4.56
C ALA A 128 13.51 3.29 3.11
N GLY A 129 13.65 4.60 2.85
CA GLY A 129 13.84 5.16 1.51
C GLY A 129 12.57 5.18 0.65
N ILE A 130 11.39 5.15 1.26
CA ILE A 130 10.11 5.29 0.54
C ILE A 130 9.88 6.77 0.20
N ASP A 131 9.83 7.07 -1.10
CA ASP A 131 9.63 8.43 -1.60
C ASP A 131 8.15 8.83 -1.64
N GLY A 132 7.23 7.87 -1.74
CA GLY A 132 5.79 8.16 -1.77
C GLY A 132 4.90 7.06 -1.18
N ILE A 133 3.73 7.46 -0.68
CA ILE A 133 2.66 6.57 -0.28
C ILE A 133 1.48 6.67 -1.24
N VAL A 134 0.92 5.52 -1.60
CA VAL A 134 -0.29 5.40 -2.42
C VAL A 134 -1.47 5.10 -1.50
N LEU A 135 -2.39 6.06 -1.39
CA LEU A 135 -3.63 5.90 -0.63
C LEU A 135 -4.70 5.30 -1.54
N ASP A 136 -5.21 4.13 -1.15
CA ASP A 136 -6.20 3.39 -1.93
C ASP A 136 -7.62 3.95 -1.71
N TYR A 137 -8.17 4.52 -2.77
CA TYR A 137 -9.54 5.00 -2.91
C TYR A 137 -10.30 4.28 -4.04
N SER A 138 -9.90 3.05 -4.35
CA SER A 138 -10.58 2.22 -5.36
C SER A 138 -12.07 1.99 -5.05
N ASN A 139 -12.42 1.99 -3.75
CA ASN A 139 -13.78 1.89 -3.22
C ASN A 139 -14.39 3.25 -2.81
N TYR A 140 -13.89 4.38 -3.31
CA TYR A 140 -14.43 5.72 -3.01
C TYR A 140 -15.96 5.81 -3.19
N CYS A 141 -16.48 5.09 -4.18
CA CYS A 141 -17.91 4.91 -4.45
C CYS A 141 -18.19 3.41 -4.57
N VAL A 142 -19.20 2.90 -3.85
CA VAL A 142 -19.65 1.51 -3.93
C VAL A 142 -21.11 1.52 -4.38
N ASP A 143 -21.42 0.81 -5.47
CA ASP A 143 -22.76 0.75 -6.08
C ASP A 143 -23.37 2.13 -6.39
N GLY A 144 -22.54 3.09 -6.81
CA GLY A 144 -22.97 4.46 -7.10
C GLY A 144 -23.21 5.33 -5.86
N VAL A 145 -22.96 4.79 -4.66
CA VAL A 145 -23.10 5.50 -3.40
C VAL A 145 -21.72 5.86 -2.84
N HIS A 146 -21.50 7.15 -2.66
CA HIS A 146 -20.37 7.69 -1.92
C HIS A 146 -20.74 7.84 -0.44
N SER A 147 -19.89 7.36 0.48
CA SER A 147 -20.07 7.53 1.92
C SER A 147 -18.87 8.25 2.53
N GLU A 148 -19.11 8.96 3.65
CA GLU A 148 -18.00 9.56 4.42
C GLU A 148 -17.05 8.50 5.02
N SER A 149 -17.53 7.26 5.21
CA SER A 149 -16.67 6.16 5.68
C SER A 149 -15.70 5.67 4.61
N THR A 150 -16.11 5.54 3.34
CA THR A 150 -15.20 5.21 2.23
C THR A 150 -14.26 6.36 1.88
N TYR A 151 -14.64 7.61 2.20
CA TYR A 151 -13.71 8.74 2.14
C TYR A 151 -12.58 8.62 3.18
N SER A 152 -12.84 8.12 4.39
CA SER A 152 -11.85 8.17 5.49
C SER A 152 -11.29 9.57 5.71
N ARG A 153 -12.16 10.59 5.60
CA ARG A 153 -11.78 12.02 5.57
C ARG A 153 -10.95 12.45 6.78
N LYS A 154 -11.32 11.98 7.98
CA LYS A 154 -10.62 12.30 9.22
C LYS A 154 -9.20 11.76 9.21
N ALA A 155 -9.00 10.50 8.90
CA ALA A 155 -7.68 9.90 8.79
C ALA A 155 -6.82 10.60 7.73
N LEU A 156 -7.38 10.92 6.55
CA LEU A 156 -6.63 11.67 5.53
C LEU A 156 -6.25 13.08 6.01
N THR A 157 -7.19 13.80 6.65
CA THR A 157 -6.92 15.13 7.20
C THR A 157 -5.85 15.07 8.30
N MET A 158 -5.93 14.08 9.19
CA MET A 158 -4.94 13.88 10.25
C MET A 158 -3.57 13.55 9.67
N LEU A 159 -3.50 12.70 8.64
CA LEU A 159 -2.28 12.37 7.92
C LEU A 159 -1.64 13.61 7.29
N LEU A 160 -2.38 14.37 6.48
CA LEU A 160 -1.87 15.55 5.79
C LEU A 160 -1.44 16.65 6.77
N ASN A 161 -2.25 16.91 7.81
CA ASN A 161 -1.88 17.87 8.86
C ASN A 161 -0.60 17.46 9.60
N THR A 162 -0.47 16.18 9.92
CA THR A 162 0.73 15.66 10.59
C THR A 162 1.94 15.77 9.67
N TYR A 163 1.80 15.46 8.37
CA TYR A 163 2.88 15.58 7.41
C TYR A 163 3.32 17.04 7.23
N ALA A 164 2.38 17.98 7.12
CA ALA A 164 2.67 19.40 7.07
C ALA A 164 3.43 19.88 8.33
N LYS A 165 3.02 19.44 9.52
CA LYS A 165 3.75 19.74 10.78
C LYS A 165 5.16 19.19 10.77
N ILE A 166 5.35 17.92 10.39
CA ILE A 166 6.68 17.29 10.30
C ILE A 166 7.60 18.12 9.41
N ARG A 167 7.12 18.53 8.23
CA ARG A 167 7.92 19.33 7.27
C ARG A 167 8.19 20.74 7.76
N ALA A 168 7.21 21.40 8.40
CA ALA A 168 7.40 22.70 9.02
C ALA A 168 8.44 22.67 10.16
N GLU A 169 8.58 21.53 10.84
CA GLU A 169 9.60 21.27 11.86
C GLU A 169 10.98 20.88 11.27
N GLY A 170 11.11 20.84 9.94
CA GLY A 170 12.35 20.46 9.24
C GLY A 170 12.53 18.95 9.05
N GLY A 171 11.52 18.14 9.36
CA GLY A 171 11.48 16.72 9.09
C GLY A 171 11.12 16.39 7.63
N LYS A 172 11.22 15.10 7.30
CA LYS A 172 10.88 14.56 5.97
C LYS A 172 9.65 13.65 6.07
N THR A 173 8.88 13.58 5.00
CA THR A 173 7.76 12.65 4.85
C THR A 173 7.74 12.14 3.40
N PRO A 174 7.21 10.93 3.14
CA PRO A 174 6.85 10.54 1.79
C PRO A 174 5.87 11.53 1.15
N GLY A 175 5.89 11.65 -0.18
CA GLY A 175 4.84 12.31 -0.94
C GLY A 175 3.55 11.48 -0.97
N VAL A 176 2.41 12.12 -1.13
CA VAL A 176 1.10 11.44 -1.18
C VAL A 176 0.62 11.30 -2.62
N VAL A 177 0.19 10.09 -2.98
CA VAL A 177 -0.49 9.73 -4.24
C VAL A 177 -1.86 9.18 -3.90
N LEU A 178 -2.89 9.56 -4.66
CA LEU A 178 -4.21 8.94 -4.56
C LEU A 178 -4.38 7.92 -5.69
N LEU A 179 -4.79 6.69 -5.36
CA LEU A 179 -5.32 5.72 -6.32
C LEU A 179 -6.84 5.78 -6.28
N LEU A 180 -7.47 6.01 -7.42
CA LEU A 180 -8.93 6.13 -7.54
C LEU A 180 -9.55 4.86 -8.12
N THR A 181 -10.88 4.83 -8.08
CA THR A 181 -11.69 3.73 -8.63
C THR A 181 -11.43 3.46 -10.11
N TRP A 182 -11.75 2.25 -10.54
CA TRP A 182 -11.66 1.81 -11.95
C TRP A 182 -12.70 2.49 -12.85
N ASP A 183 -13.77 3.01 -12.24
CA ASP A 183 -14.84 3.70 -12.95
C ASP A 183 -14.43 5.14 -13.30
N ALA A 184 -14.13 5.37 -14.58
CA ALA A 184 -13.78 6.69 -15.11
C ALA A 184 -14.84 7.76 -14.81
N SER A 185 -16.13 7.40 -14.73
CA SER A 185 -17.20 8.35 -14.43
C SER A 185 -17.13 8.88 -12.99
N VAL A 186 -16.76 8.01 -12.04
CA VAL A 186 -16.60 8.36 -10.62
C VAL A 186 -15.30 9.14 -10.36
N ASN A 187 -14.25 8.91 -11.16
CA ASN A 187 -12.95 9.60 -11.01
C ASN A 187 -13.09 11.12 -11.04
N GLY A 188 -13.86 11.68 -11.99
CA GLY A 188 -14.09 13.12 -12.07
C GLY A 188 -14.77 13.70 -10.83
N THR A 189 -15.76 12.98 -10.28
CA THR A 189 -16.44 13.36 -9.03
C THR A 189 -15.46 13.33 -7.84
N ALA A 190 -14.71 12.24 -7.70
CA ALA A 190 -13.70 12.08 -6.64
C ALA A 190 -12.64 13.19 -6.72
N LEU A 191 -12.04 13.40 -7.89
CA LEU A 191 -11.01 14.41 -8.10
C LEU A 191 -11.51 15.83 -7.86
N LYS A 192 -12.74 16.15 -8.28
CA LYS A 192 -13.36 17.45 -7.98
C LYS A 192 -13.49 17.66 -6.47
N GLN A 193 -13.85 16.62 -5.72
CA GLN A 193 -13.99 16.69 -4.27
C GLN A 193 -12.63 16.81 -3.58
N PHE A 194 -11.67 15.92 -3.89
CA PHE A 194 -10.30 15.98 -3.34
C PHE A 194 -9.59 17.29 -3.69
N TYR A 195 -9.86 17.86 -4.87
CA TYR A 195 -9.33 19.16 -5.24
C TYR A 195 -9.82 20.28 -4.35
N LYS A 196 -11.14 20.37 -4.18
CA LYS A 196 -11.76 21.36 -3.31
C LYS A 196 -11.30 21.22 -1.86
N ASP A 197 -11.18 19.99 -1.38
CA ASP A 197 -10.93 19.69 0.03
C ASP A 197 -9.45 19.79 0.39
N TYR A 198 -8.54 19.37 -0.51
CA TYR A 198 -7.10 19.28 -0.22
C TYR A 198 -6.18 19.86 -1.30
N TYR A 199 -6.25 19.43 -2.57
CA TYR A 199 -5.23 19.86 -3.54
C TYR A 199 -5.19 21.37 -3.80
N SER A 200 -6.33 22.06 -3.70
CA SER A 200 -6.41 23.52 -3.84
C SER A 200 -5.94 24.31 -2.61
N LYS A 201 -5.57 23.62 -1.53
CA LYS A 201 -5.19 24.22 -0.25
C LYS A 201 -3.67 24.45 -0.22
N PRO A 202 -3.19 25.70 -0.08
CA PRO A 202 -1.76 25.99 -0.06
C PRO A 202 -0.99 25.24 1.02
N GLU A 203 -1.62 24.97 2.17
CA GLU A 203 -1.02 24.25 3.30
C GLU A 203 -0.67 22.78 3.01
N TYR A 204 -1.19 22.20 1.93
CA TYR A 204 -0.88 20.83 1.50
C TYR A 204 -0.10 20.79 0.18
N SER A 205 0.24 21.95 -0.39
CA SER A 205 0.76 22.06 -1.78
C SER A 205 2.06 21.29 -2.02
N ASP A 206 2.91 21.16 -1.01
CA ASP A 206 4.17 20.43 -1.10
C ASP A 206 4.02 18.94 -0.78
N LEU A 207 2.91 18.49 -0.16
CA LEU A 207 2.75 17.12 0.33
C LEU A 207 2.56 16.07 -0.76
N TRP A 208 2.16 16.47 -1.98
CA TRP A 208 1.85 15.55 -3.07
C TRP A 208 3.13 15.04 -3.75
N PHE A 209 3.15 13.75 -4.06
CA PHE A 209 4.24 13.19 -4.86
C PHE A 209 4.18 13.77 -6.29
N GLN A 210 5.27 14.38 -6.73
CA GLN A 210 5.36 15.02 -8.04
C GLN A 210 5.86 14.03 -9.10
N TRP A 211 5.18 13.98 -10.24
CA TRP A 211 5.58 13.24 -11.42
C TRP A 211 5.39 14.13 -12.65
N GLU A 212 6.41 14.23 -13.50
CA GLU A 212 6.38 15.11 -14.69
C GLU A 212 5.99 16.57 -14.37
N GLY A 213 6.42 17.06 -13.19
CA GLY A 213 6.21 18.44 -12.75
C GLY A 213 4.82 18.74 -12.16
N LYS A 214 3.97 17.74 -11.95
CA LYS A 214 2.64 17.89 -11.32
C LYS A 214 2.37 16.79 -10.28
N PRO A 215 1.40 16.99 -9.37
CA PRO A 215 0.93 15.92 -8.51
C PRO A 215 0.49 14.68 -9.31
N LEU A 216 1.01 13.51 -8.95
CA LEU A 216 0.59 12.24 -9.54
C LEU A 216 -0.76 11.81 -8.96
N VAL A 217 -1.66 11.36 -9.84
CA VAL A 217 -2.84 10.57 -9.45
C VAL A 217 -2.89 9.28 -10.26
N LEU A 218 -3.19 8.17 -9.57
CA LEU A 218 -3.52 6.92 -10.24
C LEU A 218 -5.02 6.91 -10.51
N GLY A 219 -5.43 7.40 -11.67
CA GLY A 219 -6.83 7.58 -12.03
C GLY A 219 -7.00 8.02 -13.48
N GLN A 220 -8.25 8.28 -13.85
CA GLN A 220 -8.64 8.63 -15.22
C GLN A 220 -9.20 10.05 -15.29
N SER A 221 -8.92 10.76 -16.37
CA SER A 221 -9.28 12.17 -16.57
C SER A 221 -10.62 12.39 -17.29
N ALA A 222 -11.24 11.33 -17.82
CA ALA A 222 -12.34 11.41 -18.79
C ALA A 222 -13.54 12.28 -18.36
N THR A 223 -13.84 12.36 -17.06
CA THR A 223 -14.96 13.15 -16.52
C THR A 223 -14.51 14.29 -15.59
N VAL A 224 -13.20 14.57 -15.53
CA VAL A 224 -12.66 15.65 -14.71
C VAL A 224 -13.02 17.00 -15.34
N PRO A 225 -13.54 17.98 -14.57
CA PRO A 225 -13.86 19.31 -15.10
C PRO A 225 -12.66 20.00 -15.74
N PHE A 226 -12.87 20.68 -16.87
CA PHE A 226 -11.81 21.33 -17.66
C PHE A 226 -10.99 22.34 -16.86
N GLU A 227 -11.57 22.97 -15.84
CA GLU A 227 -10.90 23.94 -14.99
C GLU A 227 -9.78 23.33 -14.13
N ILE A 228 -9.84 22.01 -13.87
CA ILE A 228 -8.89 21.30 -13.00
C ILE A 228 -8.24 20.09 -13.67
N ILE A 229 -8.67 19.70 -14.88
CA ILE A 229 -8.16 18.50 -15.58
C ILE A 229 -6.64 18.54 -15.80
N ASN A 230 -6.03 19.71 -15.90
CA ASN A 230 -4.59 19.85 -16.12
C ASN A 230 -3.76 19.91 -14.83
N PHE A 231 -4.39 19.79 -13.65
CA PHE A 231 -3.70 19.92 -12.37
C PHE A 231 -2.80 18.71 -12.06
N TRP A 232 -3.19 17.51 -12.50
CA TRP A 232 -2.44 16.28 -12.21
C TRP A 232 -1.66 15.75 -13.42
N THR A 233 -0.67 14.93 -13.11
CA THR A 233 -0.17 13.89 -14.02
C THR A 233 -0.97 12.62 -13.76
N TYR A 234 -1.57 12.06 -14.82
CA TYR A 234 -2.41 10.87 -14.71
C TYR A 234 -1.63 9.63 -15.11
N ARG A 235 -1.80 8.57 -14.33
CA ARG A 235 -1.50 7.21 -14.75
C ARG A 235 -2.74 6.36 -14.49
N ARG A 236 -3.25 5.64 -15.49
CA ARG A 236 -4.41 4.78 -15.28
C ARG A 236 -3.96 3.56 -14.45
N PRO A 237 -4.58 3.28 -13.29
CA PRO A 237 -4.19 2.15 -12.48
C PRO A 237 -4.63 0.86 -13.21
N TRP A 238 -3.73 -0.12 -13.25
CA TRP A 238 -3.96 -1.42 -13.86
C TRP A 238 -4.08 -2.51 -12.78
N PRO A 239 -5.30 -3.04 -12.53
CA PRO A 239 -5.55 -3.93 -11.40
C PRO A 239 -5.19 -5.40 -11.66
N LEU A 240 -4.68 -5.73 -12.84
CA LEU A 240 -4.40 -7.10 -13.23
C LEU A 240 -2.92 -7.44 -13.00
N TYR A 241 -2.63 -8.73 -12.85
CA TYR A 241 -1.26 -9.23 -12.77
C TYR A 241 -0.57 -9.33 -14.14
N THR A 242 -1.33 -9.13 -15.21
CA THR A 242 -0.88 -9.16 -16.61
C THR A 242 -0.20 -7.84 -17.01
N PRO A 243 0.52 -7.79 -18.14
CA PRO A 243 0.98 -6.52 -18.70
C PRO A 243 -0.15 -5.50 -18.81
N VAL A 244 0.21 -4.22 -18.69
CA VAL A 244 -0.66 -3.09 -19.00
C VAL A 244 -1.06 -3.14 -20.50
N ASP A 245 -2.19 -2.55 -20.85
CA ASP A 245 -2.72 -2.60 -22.23
C ASP A 245 -2.48 -1.30 -23.02
N GLY A 246 -1.98 -0.25 -22.36
CA GLY A 246 -1.67 1.04 -22.97
C GLY A 246 -0.56 1.83 -22.26
N PRO A 247 -0.06 2.89 -22.92
CA PRO A 247 0.90 3.80 -22.29
C PRO A 247 0.23 4.61 -21.16
N ASN A 248 1.06 5.11 -20.24
CA ASN A 248 0.63 5.86 -19.05
C ASN A 248 -0.24 5.02 -18.10
N GLU A 249 0.07 3.73 -18.00
CA GLU A 249 -0.60 2.78 -17.12
C GLU A 249 0.37 2.20 -16.12
N TRP A 250 -0.06 2.18 -14.86
CA TRP A 250 0.74 1.68 -13.75
C TRP A 250 0.06 0.47 -13.13
N SER A 251 0.75 -0.67 -13.20
CA SER A 251 0.33 -1.89 -12.52
C SER A 251 0.43 -1.72 -11.01
N TRP A 252 -0.59 -2.15 -10.28
CA TRP A 252 -0.53 -2.22 -8.81
C TRP A 252 0.10 -3.52 -8.30
N LEU A 253 0.13 -4.56 -9.16
CA LEU A 253 0.59 -5.92 -8.90
C LEU A 253 1.14 -6.48 -10.23
N SER A 254 2.12 -7.36 -10.16
CA SER A 254 2.65 -8.01 -11.36
C SER A 254 3.16 -9.41 -11.05
N ASN A 255 2.92 -10.35 -11.98
CA ASN A 255 3.50 -11.68 -11.91
C ASN A 255 5.00 -11.65 -12.16
N TYR A 256 5.74 -12.61 -11.59
CA TYR A 256 7.14 -12.79 -11.99
C TYR A 256 7.21 -13.50 -13.36
N PRO A 257 8.09 -13.09 -14.29
CA PRO A 257 8.90 -11.88 -14.25
C PRO A 257 8.05 -10.61 -14.40
N GLN A 258 8.33 -9.60 -13.56
CA GLN A 258 7.51 -8.39 -13.50
C GLN A 258 7.48 -7.66 -14.84
N GLN A 259 6.29 -7.23 -15.22
CA GLN A 259 6.02 -6.50 -16.44
C GLN A 259 5.98 -5.00 -16.14
N PRO A 260 6.65 -4.16 -16.95
CA PRO A 260 6.69 -2.73 -16.70
C PRO A 260 5.39 -2.03 -17.11
N GLY A 261 5.07 -0.95 -16.41
CA GLY A 261 4.28 0.14 -16.99
C GLY A 261 5.19 1.05 -17.84
N TYR A 262 4.65 1.63 -18.91
CA TYR A 262 5.43 2.36 -19.90
C TYR A 262 4.73 3.64 -20.36
N THR A 263 5.49 4.55 -20.97
CA THR A 263 4.99 5.69 -21.75
C THR A 263 5.50 5.56 -23.20
N GLU A 264 5.13 6.49 -24.08
CA GLU A 264 5.67 6.49 -25.46
C GLU A 264 7.20 6.66 -25.49
N ASP A 265 7.76 7.39 -24.52
CA ASP A 265 9.17 7.74 -24.47
C ASP A 265 9.98 6.98 -23.40
N ASP A 266 9.30 6.28 -22.47
CA ASP A 266 9.93 5.46 -21.42
C ASP A 266 9.35 4.02 -21.41
N PRO A 267 10.10 3.03 -21.94
CA PRO A 267 9.62 1.65 -22.00
C PRO A 267 9.58 0.96 -20.62
N VAL A 268 10.17 1.54 -19.57
CA VAL A 268 10.22 0.98 -18.21
C VAL A 268 10.06 2.10 -17.18
N GLU A 269 8.90 2.75 -17.22
CA GLU A 269 8.58 3.85 -16.31
C GLU A 269 8.40 3.35 -14.87
N MET A 270 7.68 2.23 -14.69
CA MET A 270 7.43 1.65 -13.38
C MET A 270 7.43 0.13 -13.42
N VAL A 271 7.75 -0.48 -12.27
CA VAL A 271 7.62 -1.92 -12.05
C VAL A 271 6.94 -2.15 -10.71
N ALA A 272 5.89 -2.96 -10.70
CA ALA A 272 5.16 -3.31 -9.48
C ALA A 272 5.82 -4.50 -8.77
N VAL A 273 5.98 -4.39 -7.44
CA VAL A 273 6.46 -5.50 -6.59
C VAL A 273 5.37 -5.85 -5.60
N SER A 274 5.03 -7.14 -5.53
CA SER A 274 3.94 -7.64 -4.68
C SER A 274 4.47 -8.64 -3.67
N VAL A 275 4.18 -8.41 -2.39
CA VAL A 275 4.54 -9.32 -1.28
C VAL A 275 3.82 -10.68 -1.35
N ALA A 276 2.73 -10.77 -2.09
CA ALA A 276 2.02 -12.01 -2.41
C ALA A 276 1.36 -11.88 -3.80
N GLN A 277 1.28 -13.00 -4.53
CA GLN A 277 0.49 -13.12 -5.77
C GLN A 277 -0.66 -14.09 -5.50
N ASN A 278 -1.89 -13.64 -5.75
CA ASN A 278 -3.10 -14.48 -5.75
C ASN A 278 -3.46 -14.90 -7.19
N TRP A 279 -2.45 -15.18 -8.01
CA TRP A 279 -2.59 -15.51 -9.42
C TRP A 279 -2.17 -16.96 -9.63
N SER A 280 -3.09 -17.89 -9.46
CA SER A 280 -2.78 -19.32 -9.65
C SER A 280 -4.01 -20.13 -10.06
N GLU A 281 -3.83 -20.99 -11.07
CA GLU A 281 -4.69 -22.14 -11.38
C GLU A 281 -4.11 -23.43 -10.78
N SER A 282 -3.23 -23.34 -9.78
CA SER A 282 -2.83 -24.46 -8.89
C SER A 282 -3.40 -24.30 -7.48
N LEU A 283 -3.57 -25.42 -6.78
CA LEU A 283 -3.94 -25.44 -5.37
C LEU A 283 -2.76 -24.90 -4.53
N ASP A 284 -2.77 -23.60 -4.25
CA ASP A 284 -1.85 -22.87 -3.36
C ASP A 284 -2.57 -22.36 -2.09
N PHE A 285 -1.84 -21.68 -1.18
CA PHE A 285 -2.39 -21.12 0.08
C PHE A 285 -3.74 -20.41 -0.13
N MET A 286 -4.77 -20.85 0.61
CA MET A 286 -6.13 -20.27 0.57
C MET A 286 -6.83 -20.36 -0.80
N SER A 287 -6.33 -21.18 -1.73
CA SER A 287 -7.07 -21.59 -2.92
C SER A 287 -7.90 -22.85 -2.64
N ALA A 288 -8.99 -23.02 -3.38
CA ALA A 288 -9.88 -24.17 -3.21
C ALA A 288 -10.56 -24.52 -4.54
N THR A 289 -10.88 -25.80 -4.72
CA THR A 289 -11.71 -26.32 -5.81
C THR A 289 -13.01 -26.93 -5.27
N ASP A 290 -14.08 -26.94 -6.07
CA ASP A 290 -15.30 -27.70 -5.77
C ASP A 290 -15.08 -29.22 -5.94
N ALA A 291 -16.14 -30.02 -5.74
CA ALA A 291 -16.08 -31.48 -5.84
C ALA A 291 -15.81 -31.97 -7.28
N GLU A 292 -16.04 -31.09 -8.25
CA GLU A 292 -15.86 -31.30 -9.68
C GLU A 292 -14.47 -30.81 -10.17
N GLY A 293 -13.67 -30.20 -9.30
CA GLY A 293 -12.31 -29.73 -9.59
C GLY A 293 -12.24 -28.31 -10.14
N ASN A 294 -13.33 -27.54 -10.15
CA ASN A 294 -13.31 -26.14 -10.59
C ASN A 294 -12.80 -25.24 -9.47
N TYR A 295 -11.94 -24.26 -9.79
CA TYR A 295 -11.49 -23.28 -8.80
C TYR A 295 -12.64 -22.40 -8.30
N ILE A 296 -12.80 -22.35 -6.97
CA ILE A 296 -13.79 -21.53 -6.26
C ILE A 296 -13.15 -20.51 -5.30
N ALA A 297 -11.83 -20.60 -5.10
CA ALA A 297 -11.02 -19.58 -4.43
C ALA A 297 -9.59 -19.59 -5.01
N HIS A 298 -9.01 -18.41 -5.22
CA HIS A 298 -7.67 -18.22 -5.80
C HIS A 298 -6.70 -17.54 -4.82
N GLY A 299 -6.70 -17.93 -3.55
CA GLY A 299 -5.90 -17.26 -2.54
C GLY A 299 -6.58 -16.01 -1.97
N ARG A 300 -5.80 -15.13 -1.32
CA ARG A 300 -6.17 -14.46 -0.06
C ARG A 300 -7.38 -13.53 -0.03
N SER A 301 -8.14 -13.24 -1.09
CA SER A 301 -9.38 -12.44 -0.96
C SER A 301 -10.39 -12.55 -2.12
N TYR A 302 -10.47 -13.66 -2.85
CA TYR A 302 -11.60 -13.87 -3.78
C TYR A 302 -12.39 -15.12 -3.42
N THR A 303 -13.66 -14.92 -3.04
CA THR A 303 -14.62 -16.00 -2.79
C THR A 303 -15.94 -15.68 -3.48
N TYR A 304 -16.42 -16.61 -4.31
CA TYR A 304 -17.82 -16.68 -4.69
C TYR A 304 -18.45 -17.87 -3.95
N GLY A 305 -19.51 -17.63 -3.15
CA GLY A 305 -20.42 -18.71 -2.72
C GLY A 305 -20.13 -19.49 -1.43
N GLY A 306 -19.14 -19.12 -0.63
CA GLY A 306 -19.15 -19.35 0.84
C GLY A 306 -19.13 -20.79 1.38
N LYS A 307 -18.28 -21.70 0.89
CA LYS A 307 -18.04 -23.01 1.54
C LYS A 307 -16.60 -23.48 1.34
N ASN A 308 -15.73 -23.55 2.36
CA ASN A 308 -14.38 -24.14 2.21
C ASN A 308 -13.74 -24.68 3.51
N LYS A 309 -12.84 -25.67 3.36
CA LYS A 309 -11.93 -26.27 4.37
C LYS A 309 -10.46 -26.02 4.02
N LEU A 310 -9.61 -25.88 5.03
CA LEU A 310 -8.16 -25.58 4.93
C LEU A 310 -7.31 -26.85 5.04
N LEU A 311 -6.09 -26.80 4.47
CA LEU A 311 -5.07 -27.84 4.68
C LEU A 311 -4.38 -27.64 6.05
N LYS A 312 -3.99 -28.75 6.67
CA LYS A 312 -3.62 -28.80 8.10
C LYS A 312 -2.15 -28.44 8.39
N ASP A 313 -1.25 -28.63 7.43
CA ASP A 313 0.20 -28.43 7.61
C ASP A 313 0.76 -27.35 6.67
N PRO A 314 1.05 -26.12 7.18
CA PRO A 314 1.60 -25.02 6.40
C PRO A 314 3.12 -25.14 6.12
N VAL A 315 3.78 -26.21 6.58
CA VAL A 315 5.23 -26.46 6.36
C VAL A 315 5.52 -27.80 5.68
N SER A 316 4.50 -28.47 5.13
CA SER A 316 4.66 -29.75 4.40
C SER A 316 5.68 -29.62 3.27
N SER A 317 6.51 -30.64 3.04
CA SER A 317 7.45 -30.71 1.91
C SER A 317 6.76 -30.78 0.53
N GLU A 318 5.45 -30.96 0.50
CA GLU A 318 4.61 -30.83 -0.69
C GLU A 318 4.35 -29.35 -1.06
N TYR A 319 4.61 -28.40 -0.14
CA TYR A 319 4.70 -26.98 -0.47
C TYR A 319 5.98 -26.74 -1.30
N GLY A 320 5.83 -26.57 -2.61
CA GLY A 320 6.92 -26.17 -3.52
C GLY A 320 7.48 -24.75 -3.28
N SER A 321 6.99 -24.04 -2.25
CA SER A 321 7.57 -22.78 -1.79
C SER A 321 7.18 -22.47 -0.35
N LYS A 322 8.17 -22.06 0.46
CA LYS A 322 7.97 -21.61 1.84
C LYS A 322 7.26 -20.24 1.94
N TYR A 323 7.25 -19.42 0.86
CA TYR A 323 6.73 -18.04 0.87
C TYR A 323 6.02 -17.60 -0.44
N GLY A 324 5.66 -18.53 -1.33
CA GLY A 324 5.13 -18.24 -2.66
C GLY A 324 6.22 -18.13 -3.74
N ALA A 325 5.84 -18.17 -5.02
CA ALA A 325 6.76 -18.22 -6.15
C ALA A 325 7.59 -16.92 -6.33
N ASN A 326 7.11 -15.79 -5.80
CA ASN A 326 7.68 -14.44 -6.04
C ASN A 326 9.07 -14.22 -5.44
N PHE A 327 9.49 -15.09 -4.52
CA PHE A 327 10.75 -14.98 -3.81
C PHE A 327 11.72 -16.11 -4.15
N GLN A 328 11.45 -16.85 -5.24
CA GLN A 328 12.39 -17.84 -5.78
C GLN A 328 13.49 -17.09 -6.52
N GLN A 329 14.74 -17.30 -6.11
CA GLN A 329 15.94 -16.79 -6.80
C GLN A 329 16.25 -17.60 -8.05
#